data_AF-A0AA97NN92-F1
#
_entry.id   AF-A0AA97NN92-F1
#
_cell.length_a   1.000
_cell.length_b   1.000
_cell.length_c   1.000
_cell.angle_alpha   90.00
_cell.angle_beta   90.00
_cell.angle_gamma   90.00
#
_symmetry.space_group_name_H-M   'P 1'
#
loop_
_entity.id
_entity.type
_entity.pdbx_description
1 polymer ?
#
loop_
_entity_poly.entity_id
_entity_poly.type
_entity_poly.pdbx_seq_one_letter_code
_entity_poly.pdbx_strand_id
1 'polypeptide(L)'
;HTNYSYTAQRHLFVRLSSGRYSNSPAVFQPLAIYMQSKAHCILSRTKITYTSICSEQRFAWLSFLRTRLDPPRILYKLPASIVENKMSTMALHRTASTKSDTTMACPNGLVKNLPLGGNTKCSACGSHRAEKRRASSTSSVSTTPTSPSFSEADWSPLHNSSQEPQPEYTKVANSLMRAITDYVGHLQNENLPMPSLEPAADAHGVLKHPEGVAARNAVVELAQRIVAMTMDPDMNLLISSLQFHFCSSLKVAIDLKVHEHVPRRGSITSSELAAKVGADESILVRIMRALILKHVFCSPTPGTYAHTAMSWCMMKSPDAIDLLGHRLDESFRASSRQADALALVNYREPDEADVKGFSMAFGTTENFWEVLGHEGEEERAQRFNRAMRAVSLNTLDVIPRMYPFDRIRGDGLLVDVGGGLGQVARAIMGAHRGAGLRSCIVQDAHAGDDAKKQPDVMEANRKLGVELQKHNFFDPQPVKGASVYFLRHIFHDWPDRACVKILKQTVEAMGKDSTLLICDQVVDDEASPQATLYDIDMWSLFGGKERNRSEWEALFRSADERLYIKKVWTTAEAPTTMLEVCLS
;
A
#
# COMPACT_ATOMS: atom_id res chain seq x y z
N HIS A 1 -28.25 -16.03 48.62
CA HIS A 1 -29.49 -16.07 49.42
C HIS A 1 -30.12 -14.68 49.45
N THR A 2 -31.46 -14.62 49.35
CA THR A 2 -32.37 -13.55 49.85
C THR A 2 -32.15 -12.07 49.52
N ASN A 3 -32.99 -11.58 48.59
CA ASN A 3 -33.86 -10.39 48.69
C ASN A 3 -33.42 -9.14 49.47
N TYR A 4 -33.48 -7.98 48.79
CA TYR A 4 -34.30 -6.83 49.23
C TYR A 4 -34.88 -6.10 48.01
N SER A 5 -36.03 -5.43 48.16
CA SER A 5 -36.84 -4.81 47.10
C SER A 5 -37.59 -3.58 47.63
N TYR A 6 -38.14 -2.77 46.72
CA TYR A 6 -38.97 -1.55 46.93
C TYR A 6 -38.25 -0.28 47.43
N THR A 7 -38.73 0.94 47.15
CA THR A 7 -40.01 1.38 46.52
C THR A 7 -39.79 2.33 45.30
N ALA A 8 -40.82 3.02 44.78
CA ALA A 8 -40.84 3.57 43.40
C ALA A 8 -41.75 4.80 43.13
N GLN A 9 -41.36 5.65 42.16
CA GLN A 9 -42.19 6.67 41.45
C GLN A 9 -41.81 6.62 39.94
N ARG A 10 -42.63 6.31 38.92
CA ARG A 10 -44.03 6.67 38.53
C ARG A 10 -44.22 8.19 38.38
N HIS A 11 -44.82 8.75 37.33
CA HIS A 11 -45.45 8.23 36.09
C HIS A 11 -45.59 9.40 35.08
N LEU A 12 -45.60 9.13 33.77
CA LEU A 12 -46.60 9.76 32.88
C LEU A 12 -46.89 8.87 31.66
N PHE A 13 -48.16 8.54 31.47
CA PHE A 13 -48.69 7.81 30.32
C PHE A 13 -49.92 8.59 29.84
N VAL A 14 -50.02 8.88 28.54
CA VAL A 14 -51.25 9.45 27.96
C VAL A 14 -51.80 8.45 26.95
N ARG A 15 -53.00 7.94 27.24
CA ARG A 15 -53.87 7.28 26.26
C ARG A 15 -54.67 8.33 25.52
N LEU A 16 -54.79 8.20 24.20
CA LEU A 16 -56.02 8.57 23.48
C LEU A 16 -56.40 7.42 22.56
N SER A 17 -57.70 7.23 22.38
CA SER A 17 -58.31 6.03 21.82
C SER A 17 -59.12 6.32 20.56
N SER A 18 -59.08 5.35 19.63
CA SER A 18 -60.15 4.99 18.69
C SER A 18 -60.78 6.10 17.82
N GLY A 19 -60.41 6.12 16.54
CA GLY A 19 -61.23 6.63 15.45
C GLY A 19 -61.00 5.81 14.18
N ARG A 20 -62.03 5.16 13.63
CA ARG A 20 -61.97 4.53 12.30
C ARG A 20 -62.40 5.57 11.27
N TYR A 21 -61.62 5.78 10.21
CA TYR A 21 -62.14 6.12 8.88
C TYR A 21 -61.15 5.65 7.80
N SER A 22 -61.69 5.36 6.62
CA SER A 22 -61.02 4.68 5.51
C SER A 22 -60.56 5.63 4.40
N ASN A 23 -59.74 5.07 3.50
CA ASN A 23 -59.33 5.56 2.17
C ASN A 23 -58.06 6.43 2.11
N SER A 24 -57.14 5.95 1.27
CA SER A 24 -55.93 6.59 0.74
C SER A 24 -56.25 7.14 -0.67
N PRO A 25 -55.37 7.87 -1.40
CA PRO A 25 -54.06 8.42 -1.03
C PRO A 25 -53.86 9.92 -1.37
N ALA A 26 -53.12 10.69 -0.55
CA ALA A 26 -52.40 11.89 -1.01
C ALA A 26 -51.32 12.39 -0.02
N VAL A 27 -50.10 12.52 -0.52
CA VAL A 27 -49.05 13.53 -0.23
C VAL A 27 -49.11 14.27 1.13
N PHE A 28 -48.12 14.02 2.00
CA PHE A 28 -47.62 15.01 2.98
C PHE A 28 -46.13 14.83 3.31
N GLN A 29 -45.30 15.79 2.91
CA GLN A 29 -44.15 16.26 3.71
C GLN A 29 -44.66 17.34 4.69
N PRO A 30 -43.92 17.66 5.76
CA PRO A 30 -43.29 18.98 5.72
C PRO A 30 -41.89 19.06 6.37
N LEU A 31 -41.20 20.15 6.02
CA LEU A 31 -39.99 20.69 6.65
C LEU A 31 -40.16 20.87 8.17
N ALA A 32 -39.04 20.76 8.89
CA ALA A 32 -38.85 21.41 10.19
C ALA A 32 -37.56 22.25 10.17
N ILE A 33 -37.71 23.56 10.10
CA ILE A 33 -36.65 24.57 10.29
C ILE A 33 -37.08 25.45 11.47
N TYR A 34 -36.09 26.03 12.18
CA TYR A 34 -36.24 27.10 13.17
C TYR A 34 -36.75 26.72 14.57
N MET A 35 -35.84 26.71 15.56
CA MET A 35 -35.99 27.27 16.93
C MET A 35 -34.74 26.92 17.80
N GLN A 36 -33.58 27.48 17.45
CA GLN A 36 -32.43 27.58 18.38
C GLN A 36 -31.77 28.97 18.29
N SER A 37 -32.49 30.00 18.74
CA SER A 37 -31.87 31.25 19.19
C SER A 37 -32.64 31.83 20.39
N LYS A 38 -32.10 31.61 21.59
CA LYS A 38 -32.29 32.40 22.84
C LYS A 38 -31.66 31.68 24.05
N ALA A 39 -30.34 31.76 24.16
CA ALA A 39 -29.60 31.43 25.38
C ALA A 39 -28.29 32.25 25.44
N HIS A 40 -28.42 33.58 25.35
CA HIS A 40 -27.30 34.50 25.56
C HIS A 40 -27.77 35.78 26.26
N CYS A 41 -28.11 35.66 27.55
CA CYS A 41 -28.00 36.73 28.53
C CYS A 41 -28.16 36.14 29.94
N ILE A 42 -27.67 36.85 30.96
CA ILE A 42 -27.63 36.44 32.38
C ILE A 42 -26.61 35.31 32.65
N LEU A 43 -25.34 35.69 32.77
CA LEU A 43 -24.52 35.36 33.95
C LEU A 43 -23.32 36.33 34.00
N SER A 44 -23.58 37.55 34.43
CA SER A 44 -22.54 38.45 34.94
C SER A 44 -22.85 38.81 36.39
N ARG A 45 -21.81 38.99 37.20
CA ARG A 45 -21.85 39.30 38.64
C ARG A 45 -22.22 38.15 39.58
N THR A 46 -21.22 37.31 39.88
CA THR A 46 -20.88 37.10 41.29
C THR A 46 -19.37 36.97 41.44
N LYS A 47 -18.73 37.99 42.04
CA LYS A 47 -17.36 37.85 42.53
C LYS A 47 -17.43 37.22 43.92
N ILE A 48 -16.90 36.01 44.08
CA ILE A 48 -16.44 35.52 45.38
C ILE A 48 -15.03 34.99 45.18
N THR A 49 -14.06 35.74 45.71
CA THR A 49 -12.67 35.30 45.86
C THR A 49 -12.48 34.77 47.27
N TYR A 50 -11.97 33.55 47.42
CA TYR A 50 -11.00 33.27 48.48
C TYR A 50 -10.04 32.15 48.07
N THR A 51 -8.77 32.36 48.40
CA THR A 51 -7.63 31.46 48.16
C THR A 51 -7.51 30.40 49.26
N SER A 52 -6.65 29.39 49.00
CA SER A 52 -6.15 28.40 49.97
C SER A 52 -7.13 27.33 50.47
N ILE A 53 -7.09 26.15 49.82
CA ILE A 53 -6.48 24.96 50.44
C ILE A 53 -5.41 24.44 49.47
N CYS A 54 -4.24 24.09 50.00
CA CYS A 54 -3.11 23.57 49.25
C CYS A 54 -3.03 22.04 49.33
N SER A 55 -2.24 21.44 48.45
CA SER A 55 -1.51 20.19 48.68
C SER A 55 -2.26 18.98 49.25
N GLU A 56 -2.93 18.21 48.38
CA GLU A 56 -2.94 16.73 48.43
C GLU A 56 -3.33 16.19 47.03
N GLN A 57 -2.86 14.98 46.66
CA GLN A 57 -2.97 14.33 45.32
C GLN A 57 -1.94 14.67 44.21
N ARG A 58 -0.75 15.19 44.55
CA ARG A 58 0.44 15.13 43.67
C ARG A 58 1.64 14.43 44.32
N PHE A 59 1.44 13.24 44.90
CA PHE A 59 2.52 12.29 45.23
C PHE A 59 1.94 10.88 45.50
N ALA A 60 1.64 10.11 44.44
CA ALA A 60 1.15 8.73 44.58
C ALA A 60 1.46 7.78 43.40
N TRP A 61 2.28 8.20 42.41
CA TRP A 61 2.63 7.38 41.24
C TRP A 61 4.07 7.68 40.79
N LEU A 62 5.08 7.23 41.55
CA LEU A 62 6.49 7.13 41.08
C LEU A 62 7.42 6.30 41.99
N SER A 63 6.89 5.39 42.81
CA SER A 63 7.72 4.54 43.70
C SER A 63 7.08 3.18 44.00
N PHE A 64 6.97 2.30 43.00
CA PHE A 64 7.07 0.84 43.17
C PHE A 64 7.41 0.19 41.83
N LEU A 65 8.02 -1.01 41.86
CA LEU A 65 8.41 -1.83 40.69
C LEU A 65 9.54 -1.28 39.80
N ARG A 66 10.73 -1.10 40.38
CA ARG A 66 12.00 -1.17 39.65
C ARG A 66 12.71 -2.52 39.89
N THR A 67 12.06 -3.64 39.58
CA THR A 67 12.67 -4.99 39.58
C THR A 67 11.92 -5.98 38.68
N ARG A 68 12.66 -6.59 37.73
CA ARG A 68 12.38 -7.83 36.98
C ARG A 68 11.03 -7.96 36.24
N LEU A 69 11.06 -7.79 34.92
CA LEU A 69 10.35 -8.67 33.97
C LEU A 69 11.21 -8.82 32.70
N ASP A 70 11.62 -10.05 32.39
CA ASP A 70 12.12 -10.42 31.06
C ASP A 70 10.94 -10.53 30.06
N PRO A 71 11.14 -10.28 28.76
CA PRO A 71 10.10 -10.46 27.76
C PRO A 71 9.77 -11.95 27.54
N PRO A 72 8.49 -12.33 27.35
CA PRO A 72 8.11 -13.72 27.17
C PRO A 72 8.53 -14.25 25.79
N ARG A 73 9.32 -15.34 25.78
CA ARG A 73 9.52 -16.15 24.58
C ARG A 73 8.21 -16.84 24.21
N ILE A 74 7.64 -16.50 23.07
CA ILE A 74 6.51 -17.23 22.49
C ILE A 74 7.05 -18.52 21.87
N LEU A 75 6.86 -19.64 22.57
CA LEU A 75 7.13 -20.98 22.05
C LEU A 75 5.93 -21.47 21.25
N TYR A 76 6.06 -21.53 19.93
CA TYR A 76 5.11 -22.25 19.08
C TYR A 76 5.21 -23.76 19.38
N LYS A 77 4.10 -24.36 19.80
CA LYS A 77 3.96 -25.82 19.88
C LYS A 77 3.63 -26.37 18.50
N LEU A 78 4.57 -27.09 17.90
CA LEU A 78 4.25 -28.02 16.80
C LEU A 78 3.48 -29.23 17.36
N PRO A 79 2.48 -29.78 16.64
CA PRO A 79 1.71 -30.93 17.10
C PRO A 79 2.53 -32.22 16.97
N ALA A 80 2.61 -33.00 18.04
CA ALA A 80 3.22 -34.33 18.02
C ALA A 80 2.14 -35.41 17.83
N SER A 81 2.13 -36.06 16.67
CA SER A 81 1.45 -37.33 16.45
C SER A 81 2.18 -38.15 15.38
N ILE A 82 2.36 -39.46 15.63
CA ILE A 82 2.91 -40.49 14.71
C ILE A 82 4.44 -40.31 14.47
N VAL A 83 5.36 -41.08 15.07
CA VAL A 83 5.54 -42.55 15.04
C VAL A 83 6.31 -43.04 16.28
N GLU A 84 5.79 -44.06 16.97
CA GLU A 84 6.62 -44.99 17.75
C GLU A 84 6.86 -46.26 16.92
N ASN A 85 8.12 -46.59 16.59
CA ASN A 85 8.73 -47.88 16.98
C ASN A 85 10.15 -48.11 16.42
N LYS A 86 10.88 -49.00 17.12
CA LYS A 86 12.18 -49.62 16.78
C LYS A 86 13.41 -48.71 16.80
N MET A 87 14.15 -48.77 17.90
CA MET A 87 15.51 -49.35 17.87
C MET A 87 15.91 -49.89 19.25
N SER A 88 16.26 -51.18 19.31
CA SER A 88 16.76 -51.83 20.52
C SER A 88 18.28 -51.81 20.57
N THR A 89 18.83 -51.56 21.76
CA THR A 89 20.10 -52.08 22.29
C THR A 89 21.21 -52.53 21.33
N MET A 90 22.39 -51.90 21.44
CA MET A 90 23.57 -52.64 21.87
C MET A 90 24.60 -51.74 22.56
N ALA A 91 25.42 -52.33 23.43
CA ALA A 91 26.27 -51.62 24.37
C ALA A 91 27.76 -51.94 24.15
N LEU A 92 28.61 -51.07 24.71
CA LEU A 92 29.96 -51.36 25.25
C LEU A 92 30.94 -52.18 24.39
N HIS A 93 32.08 -51.56 24.06
CA HIS A 93 33.36 -52.15 24.48
C HIS A 93 34.47 -51.10 24.70
N ARG A 94 35.22 -51.27 25.79
CA ARG A 94 36.52 -50.61 26.04
C ARG A 94 37.63 -51.46 25.40
N THR A 95 38.77 -50.85 25.01
CA THR A 95 40.11 -51.10 25.63
C THR A 95 41.26 -50.32 24.96
N ALA A 96 42.30 -50.02 25.77
CA ALA A 96 43.74 -49.82 25.48
C ALA A 96 44.19 -49.18 24.14
N SER A 97 44.91 -48.04 24.10
CA SER A 97 46.25 -47.73 24.65
C SER A 97 47.44 -48.28 23.82
N THR A 98 48.14 -47.36 23.11
CA THR A 98 49.62 -47.34 22.94
C THR A 98 50.09 -45.93 22.58
N LYS A 99 51.35 -45.61 22.91
CA LYS A 99 51.99 -44.27 22.80
C LYS A 99 52.62 -44.01 21.42
N SER A 100 52.77 -42.75 21.04
CA SER A 100 54.07 -42.18 20.57
C SER A 100 54.06 -40.65 20.63
N ASP A 101 55.22 -40.05 20.89
CA ASP A 101 55.39 -38.63 21.26
C ASP A 101 55.58 -37.68 20.06
N THR A 102 55.16 -36.42 20.18
CA THR A 102 56.01 -35.23 19.85
C THR A 102 55.40 -33.87 20.28
N THR A 103 55.92 -33.38 21.41
CA THR A 103 56.27 -31.97 21.73
C THR A 103 55.60 -30.75 21.05
N MET A 104 54.86 -29.99 21.88
CA MET A 104 54.89 -28.52 22.12
C MET A 104 56.22 -27.78 21.78
N ALA A 105 56.34 -26.45 21.63
CA ALA A 105 55.40 -25.29 21.63
C ALA A 105 56.10 -23.98 21.12
N CYS A 106 55.43 -22.83 21.26
CA CYS A 106 55.86 -21.42 21.03
C CYS A 106 57.25 -21.01 21.53
N PRO A 107 57.68 -19.78 21.18
CA PRO A 107 58.14 -18.86 22.24
C PRO A 107 57.59 -17.42 22.18
N ASN A 108 57.63 -16.75 23.35
CA ASN A 108 57.30 -15.34 23.59
C ASN A 108 58.55 -14.43 23.51
N GLY A 109 58.37 -13.10 23.44
CA GLY A 109 59.11 -12.21 24.38
C GLY A 109 59.78 -10.91 23.90
N LEU A 110 59.18 -9.77 24.29
CA LEU A 110 59.80 -8.62 24.99
C LEU A 110 60.83 -7.65 24.32
N VAL A 111 60.37 -6.41 24.07
CA VAL A 111 60.85 -5.12 24.67
C VAL A 111 62.12 -4.37 24.17
N LYS A 112 61.90 -3.06 23.91
CA LYS A 112 62.75 -1.83 24.06
C LYS A 112 63.51 -1.16 22.89
N ASN A 113 63.39 0.19 22.93
CA ASN A 113 64.32 1.27 22.54
C ASN A 113 64.30 1.89 21.11
N LEU A 114 64.15 3.23 21.11
CA LEU A 114 64.55 4.21 20.08
C LEU A 114 66.08 4.40 20.07
N PRO A 115 66.71 4.87 18.97
CA PRO A 115 66.94 6.32 18.82
C PRO A 115 66.94 6.93 17.39
N LEU A 116 66.47 8.18 17.33
CA LEU A 116 66.97 9.35 16.59
C LEU A 116 67.80 9.23 15.27
N GLY A 117 67.30 9.89 14.21
CA GLY A 117 68.03 11.00 13.56
C GLY A 117 68.58 10.80 12.13
N GLY A 118 68.18 11.66 11.17
CA GLY A 118 68.82 11.78 9.84
C GLY A 118 68.03 12.61 8.81
N ASN A 119 68.45 13.87 8.57
CA ASN A 119 67.86 14.79 7.57
C ASN A 119 68.39 14.55 6.14
N THR A 120 67.61 14.89 5.09
CA THR A 120 68.00 15.91 4.08
C THR A 120 66.88 16.33 3.08
N LYS A 121 66.66 17.66 2.98
CA LYS A 121 66.31 18.51 1.80
C LYS A 121 65.00 18.24 1.00
N CYS A 122 64.04 19.19 0.94
CA CYS A 122 63.96 20.47 0.17
C CYS A 122 63.31 20.24 -1.22
N SER A 123 62.28 20.97 -1.70
CA SER A 123 62.18 22.44 -1.80
C SER A 123 60.75 23.05 -1.97
N ALA A 124 60.62 24.33 -1.55
CA ALA A 124 59.71 25.41 -2.03
C ALA A 124 58.15 25.22 -2.01
N CYS A 125 57.29 26.24 -1.90
CA CYS A 125 57.27 27.61 -1.31
C CYS A 125 55.79 28.11 -1.38
N GLY A 126 55.23 29.02 -0.57
CA GLY A 126 55.68 29.77 0.61
C GLY A 126 54.54 30.65 1.17
N SER A 127 54.76 31.27 2.35
CA SER A 127 54.10 32.48 2.94
C SER A 127 52.65 32.88 2.54
N HIS A 128 51.76 33.17 3.49
CA HIS A 128 51.96 34.19 4.54
C HIS A 128 51.45 33.83 5.95
N ARG A 129 51.96 34.57 6.95
CA ARG A 129 51.85 34.34 8.40
C ARG A 129 51.78 35.67 9.15
N ALA A 130 50.79 35.84 10.04
CA ALA A 130 50.75 36.74 11.20
C ALA A 130 49.49 36.37 12.03
N GLU A 131 49.51 35.59 13.12
CA GLU A 131 50.27 35.70 14.39
C GLU A 131 49.83 36.95 15.20
N LYS A 132 49.02 36.85 16.27
CA LYS A 132 49.36 36.71 17.71
C LYS A 132 48.06 36.95 18.54
N ARG A 133 47.84 36.61 19.82
CA ARG A 133 48.56 35.82 20.86
C ARG A 133 47.59 35.44 22.02
N ARG A 134 47.82 34.26 22.61
CA ARG A 134 47.63 33.83 24.03
C ARG A 134 46.78 34.67 25.04
N ALA A 135 45.72 34.01 25.53
CA ALA A 135 45.59 33.37 26.87
C ALA A 135 44.95 34.06 28.10
N SER A 136 44.21 33.20 28.83
CA SER A 136 43.82 33.18 30.26
C SER A 136 42.81 34.21 30.82
N SER A 137 41.65 33.71 31.27
CA SER A 137 41.32 33.62 32.71
C SER A 137 40.00 32.84 32.94
N THR A 138 39.77 32.44 34.19
CA THR A 138 38.71 31.54 34.66
C THR A 138 37.44 32.26 35.14
N SER A 139 36.26 31.72 34.85
CA SER A 139 35.16 31.61 35.84
C SER A 139 33.99 30.76 35.33
N SER A 140 33.41 29.96 36.22
CA SER A 140 32.15 29.24 36.05
C SER A 140 30.92 30.14 36.25
N VAL A 141 29.78 29.82 35.60
CA VAL A 141 28.46 29.59 36.23
C VAL A 141 27.40 29.22 35.18
N SER A 142 26.40 28.45 35.63
CA SER A 142 25.24 27.84 34.94
C SER A 142 24.68 28.49 33.66
N THR A 143 24.36 27.63 32.69
CA THR A 143 23.29 27.84 31.71
C THR A 143 22.35 26.64 31.67
N THR A 144 21.10 26.83 32.11
CA THR A 144 19.97 25.97 31.73
C THR A 144 19.58 26.28 30.27
N PRO A 145 19.29 25.29 29.41
CA PRO A 145 18.78 25.59 28.07
C PRO A 145 17.33 26.04 28.17
N THR A 146 17.07 27.31 27.85
CA THR A 146 15.71 27.80 27.59
C THR A 146 15.22 27.27 26.24
N SER A 147 14.02 26.71 26.22
CA SER A 147 13.32 26.30 24.99
C SER A 147 13.17 27.49 24.01
N PRO A 148 13.29 27.28 22.69
CA PRO A 148 13.06 28.34 21.73
C PRO A 148 11.58 28.73 21.71
N SER A 149 11.28 29.99 22.05
CA SER A 149 9.97 30.58 21.84
C SER A 149 9.80 30.93 20.36
N PHE A 150 8.84 30.30 19.69
CA PHE A 150 8.38 30.77 18.38
C PHE A 150 7.70 32.13 18.53
N SER A 151 8.15 33.12 17.77
CA SER A 151 7.51 34.45 17.69
C SER A 151 6.54 34.49 16.51
N GLU A 152 5.31 34.93 16.72
CA GLU A 152 4.23 35.06 15.71
C GLU A 152 4.49 36.17 14.65
N ALA A 153 5.74 36.53 14.37
CA ALA A 153 6.11 37.76 13.67
C ALA A 153 6.13 37.66 12.12
N ASP A 154 6.05 36.47 11.53
CA ASP A 154 6.23 36.28 10.07
C ASP A 154 4.97 36.50 9.22
N TRP A 155 3.79 36.72 9.83
CA TRP A 155 2.52 36.90 9.10
C TRP A 155 2.10 38.37 9.00
N SER A 156 2.76 39.13 8.13
CA SER A 156 2.32 40.46 7.72
C SER A 156 1.41 40.38 6.48
N PRO A 157 0.11 40.74 6.55
CA PRO A 157 -0.76 40.74 5.38
C PRO A 157 -0.45 41.92 4.46
N LEU A 158 -0.11 41.63 3.19
CA LEU A 158 0.06 42.64 2.15
C LEU A 158 -1.29 43.25 1.76
N HIS A 159 -1.63 44.40 2.35
CA HIS A 159 -2.76 45.21 1.88
C HIS A 159 -2.42 45.92 0.57
N ASN A 160 -3.14 45.59 -0.50
CA ASN A 160 -3.39 46.50 -1.62
C ASN A 160 -4.84 46.33 -2.10
N SER A 161 -5.49 47.42 -2.52
CA SER A 161 -6.94 47.50 -2.66
C SER A 161 -7.43 47.43 -4.10
N SER A 162 -8.09 46.32 -4.48
CA SER A 162 -8.95 46.26 -5.67
C SER A 162 -9.79 44.98 -5.67
N GLN A 163 -11.08 45.11 -5.29
CA GLN A 163 -12.05 44.01 -5.04
C GLN A 163 -11.54 42.93 -4.07
N GLU A 164 -12.17 42.77 -2.89
CA GLU A 164 -11.86 41.63 -2.02
C GLU A 164 -12.03 40.33 -2.82
N PRO A 165 -10.94 39.57 -3.06
CA PRO A 165 -11.03 38.39 -3.89
C PRO A 165 -11.91 37.37 -3.17
N GLN A 166 -12.88 36.76 -3.87
CA GLN A 166 -13.79 35.77 -3.25
C GLN A 166 -12.99 34.79 -2.38
N PRO A 167 -13.45 34.49 -1.15
CA PRO A 167 -12.77 33.56 -0.26
C PRO A 167 -12.46 32.25 -0.98
N GLU A 168 -11.29 31.65 -0.73
CA GLU A 168 -10.88 30.41 -1.41
C GLU A 168 -11.94 29.32 -1.27
N TYR A 169 -12.50 29.18 -0.07
CA TYR A 169 -13.61 28.27 0.23
C TYR A 169 -14.80 28.45 -0.74
N THR A 170 -15.20 29.70 -1.01
CA THR A 170 -16.27 30.04 -1.96
C THR A 170 -15.87 29.75 -3.41
N LYS A 171 -14.61 30.01 -3.78
CA LYS A 171 -14.08 29.67 -5.12
C LYS A 171 -14.10 28.16 -5.36
N VAL A 172 -13.65 27.36 -4.40
CA VAL A 172 -13.66 25.89 -4.48
C VAL A 172 -15.10 25.37 -4.57
N ALA A 173 -16.03 25.89 -3.76
CA ALA A 173 -17.45 25.53 -3.85
C ALA A 173 -18.08 25.86 -5.23
N ASN A 174 -17.77 27.04 -5.79
CA ASN A 174 -18.22 27.43 -7.13
C ASN A 174 -17.60 26.58 -8.24
N SER A 175 -16.35 26.13 -8.08
CA SER A 175 -15.72 25.18 -9.00
C SER A 175 -16.31 23.78 -8.87
N LEU A 176 -16.62 23.30 -7.65
CA LEU A 176 -17.28 22.01 -7.43
C LEU A 176 -18.65 21.96 -8.11
N MET A 177 -19.46 23.01 -7.96
CA MET A 177 -20.78 23.09 -8.62
C MET A 177 -20.68 23.05 -10.15
N ARG A 178 -19.64 23.67 -10.74
CA ARG A 178 -19.37 23.59 -12.18
C ARG A 178 -18.95 22.18 -12.59
N ALA A 179 -17.95 21.60 -11.93
CA ALA A 179 -17.50 20.23 -12.18
C ALA A 179 -18.62 19.19 -12.05
N ILE A 180 -19.54 19.36 -11.09
CA ILE A 180 -20.74 18.51 -10.96
C ILE A 180 -21.66 18.68 -12.18
N THR A 181 -21.89 19.91 -12.63
CA THR A 181 -22.74 20.19 -13.80
C THR A 181 -22.14 19.60 -15.08
N ASP A 182 -20.82 19.77 -15.28
CA ASP A 182 -20.10 19.23 -16.43
C ASP A 182 -20.13 17.69 -16.43
N TYR A 183 -19.84 17.06 -15.29
CA TYR A 183 -19.89 15.61 -15.13
C TYR A 183 -21.30 15.04 -15.36
N VAL A 184 -22.35 15.69 -14.84
CA VAL A 184 -23.75 15.34 -15.09
C VAL A 184 -24.09 15.45 -16.58
N GLY A 185 -23.60 16.47 -17.27
CA GLY A 185 -23.74 16.63 -18.71
C GLY A 185 -23.09 15.49 -19.49
N HIS A 186 -21.87 15.10 -19.14
CA HIS A 186 -21.19 13.94 -19.75
C HIS A 186 -21.96 12.62 -19.53
N LEU A 187 -22.45 12.36 -18.32
CA LEU A 187 -23.26 11.17 -18.03
C LEU A 187 -24.54 11.14 -18.88
N GLN A 188 -25.23 12.27 -19.03
CA GLN A 188 -26.43 12.37 -19.86
C GLN A 188 -26.12 12.14 -21.34
N ASN A 189 -25.07 12.77 -21.86
CA ASN A 189 -24.65 12.65 -23.26
C ASN A 189 -24.23 11.21 -23.63
N GLU A 190 -23.60 10.49 -22.70
CA GLU A 190 -23.21 9.09 -22.88
C GLU A 190 -24.30 8.08 -22.47
N ASN A 191 -25.49 8.54 -22.04
CA ASN A 191 -26.60 7.73 -21.52
C ASN A 191 -26.18 6.78 -20.38
N LEU A 192 -25.37 7.29 -19.44
CA LEU A 192 -24.87 6.60 -18.26
C LEU A 192 -25.70 6.94 -17.00
N PRO A 193 -25.80 6.04 -16.02
CA PRO A 193 -26.56 6.29 -14.80
C PRO A 193 -25.92 7.36 -13.91
N MET A 194 -26.76 8.09 -13.18
CA MET A 194 -26.31 9.07 -12.18
C MET A 194 -25.62 8.39 -10.99
N PRO A 195 -24.61 9.01 -10.36
CA PRO A 195 -23.94 8.46 -9.19
C PRO A 195 -24.93 8.27 -8.03
N SER A 196 -24.88 7.12 -7.37
CA SER A 196 -25.74 6.79 -6.24
C SER A 196 -25.02 5.86 -5.26
N LEU A 197 -25.46 5.89 -3.99
CA LEU A 197 -25.07 4.88 -2.99
C LEU A 197 -25.89 3.59 -3.12
N GLU A 198 -27.02 3.60 -3.83
CA GLU A 198 -27.89 2.43 -4.00
C GLU A 198 -27.20 1.33 -4.84
N PRO A 199 -27.40 0.04 -4.52
CA PRO A 199 -26.82 -1.06 -5.27
C PRO A 199 -27.43 -1.17 -6.68
N ALA A 200 -26.60 -1.05 -7.72
CA ALA A 200 -27.01 -1.19 -9.12
C ALA A 200 -26.07 -2.08 -9.93
N ALA A 201 -26.62 -2.72 -10.97
CA ALA A 201 -25.88 -3.57 -11.90
C ALA A 201 -24.72 -2.81 -12.57
N ASP A 202 -24.95 -1.54 -12.92
CA ASP A 202 -23.98 -0.66 -13.57
C ASP A 202 -23.84 0.67 -12.81
N ALA A 203 -23.75 0.62 -11.47
CA ALA A 203 -23.74 1.80 -10.58
C ALA A 203 -22.74 2.91 -10.99
N HIS A 204 -21.67 2.53 -11.68
CA HIS A 204 -20.78 3.44 -12.40
C HIS A 204 -20.60 2.92 -13.82
N GLY A 205 -21.20 3.62 -14.80
CA GLY A 205 -20.92 3.38 -16.21
C GLY A 205 -19.49 3.78 -16.57
N VAL A 206 -18.94 3.17 -17.62
CA VAL A 206 -17.61 3.54 -18.15
C VAL A 206 -17.79 4.75 -19.08
N LEU A 207 -17.31 5.90 -18.64
CA LEU A 207 -17.15 7.09 -19.48
C LEU A 207 -16.14 6.81 -20.60
N LYS A 208 -16.50 7.15 -21.83
CA LYS A 208 -15.68 7.01 -23.02
C LYS A 208 -14.85 8.25 -23.30
N HIS A 209 -15.35 9.43 -22.90
CA HIS A 209 -14.69 10.71 -23.16
C HIS A 209 -13.75 11.11 -22.00
N PRO A 210 -12.46 11.40 -22.28
CA PRO A 210 -11.50 11.85 -21.26
C PRO A 210 -11.96 13.08 -20.47
N GLU A 211 -12.72 13.99 -21.10
CA GLU A 211 -13.28 15.19 -20.49
C GLU A 211 -14.27 14.84 -19.37
N GLY A 212 -15.11 13.80 -19.57
CA GLY A 212 -16.03 13.31 -18.55
C GLY A 212 -15.29 12.66 -17.38
N VAL A 213 -14.17 11.97 -17.66
CA VAL A 213 -13.29 11.39 -16.62
C VAL A 213 -12.61 12.50 -15.82
N ALA A 214 -12.12 13.55 -16.48
CA ALA A 214 -11.53 14.72 -15.84
C ALA A 214 -12.56 15.47 -14.97
N ALA A 215 -13.78 15.70 -15.47
CA ALA A 215 -14.87 16.32 -14.72
C ALA A 215 -15.22 15.51 -13.44
N ARG A 216 -15.37 14.19 -13.56
CA ARG A 216 -15.57 13.29 -12.41
C ARG A 216 -14.44 13.40 -11.39
N ASN A 217 -13.19 13.39 -11.85
CA ASN A 217 -12.02 13.47 -10.96
C ASN A 217 -11.97 14.84 -10.24
N ALA A 218 -12.27 15.94 -10.93
CA ALA A 218 -12.37 17.27 -10.36
C ALA A 218 -13.48 17.38 -9.30
N VAL A 219 -14.62 16.72 -9.48
CA VAL A 219 -15.67 16.63 -8.44
C VAL A 219 -15.11 15.99 -7.15
N VAL A 220 -14.34 14.90 -7.28
CA VAL A 220 -13.76 14.20 -6.12
C VAL A 220 -12.70 15.07 -5.43
N GLU A 221 -11.75 15.65 -6.17
CA GLU A 221 -10.69 16.50 -5.62
C GLU A 221 -11.27 17.73 -4.91
N LEU A 222 -12.17 18.46 -5.56
CA LEU A 222 -12.76 19.69 -5.00
C LEU A 222 -13.63 19.38 -3.77
N ALA A 223 -14.35 18.24 -3.75
CA ALA A 223 -15.07 17.80 -2.57
C ALA A 223 -14.12 17.45 -1.41
N GLN A 224 -13.00 16.76 -1.68
CA GLN A 224 -11.97 16.48 -0.67
C GLN A 224 -11.34 17.77 -0.12
N ARG A 225 -11.07 18.76 -0.97
CA ARG A 225 -10.58 20.09 -0.56
C ARG A 225 -11.58 20.82 0.33
N ILE A 226 -12.88 20.78 0.02
CA ILE A 226 -13.91 21.35 0.92
C ILE A 226 -13.89 20.64 2.26
N VAL A 227 -13.86 19.30 2.31
CA VAL A 227 -13.78 18.55 3.56
C VAL A 227 -12.53 18.95 4.36
N ALA A 228 -11.37 19.02 3.73
CA ALA A 228 -10.11 19.41 4.37
C ALA A 228 -10.12 20.85 4.92
N MET A 229 -10.77 21.80 4.23
CA MET A 229 -10.94 23.18 4.71
C MET A 229 -12.05 23.33 5.77
N THR A 230 -12.98 22.38 5.87
CA THR A 230 -14.13 22.45 6.79
C THR A 230 -13.86 21.76 8.11
N MET A 231 -13.10 20.65 8.10
CA MET A 231 -12.78 19.91 9.31
C MET A 231 -11.74 20.65 10.15
N ASP A 232 -11.93 20.61 11.46
CA ASP A 232 -10.89 21.00 12.41
C ASP A 232 -9.59 20.20 12.12
N PRO A 233 -8.43 20.85 11.90
CA PRO A 233 -7.22 20.16 11.45
C PRO A 233 -6.72 19.09 12.41
N ASP A 234 -6.74 19.35 13.72
CA ASP A 234 -6.27 18.42 14.76
C ASP A 234 -7.15 17.18 14.83
N MET A 235 -8.48 17.38 14.83
CA MET A 235 -9.45 16.29 14.77
C MET A 235 -9.40 15.53 13.45
N ASN A 236 -9.12 16.19 12.32
CA ASN A 236 -8.98 15.53 11.02
C ASN A 236 -7.74 14.63 10.98
N LEU A 237 -6.61 15.10 11.52
CA LEU A 237 -5.38 14.30 11.66
C LEU A 237 -5.62 13.10 12.59
N LEU A 238 -6.27 13.31 13.74
CA LEU A 238 -6.61 12.25 14.69
C LEU A 238 -7.53 11.20 14.06
N ILE A 239 -8.61 11.61 13.38
CA ILE A 239 -9.54 10.68 12.70
C ILE A 239 -8.84 9.96 11.55
N SER A 240 -7.96 10.63 10.83
CA SER A 240 -7.17 10.01 9.75
C SER A 240 -6.18 8.97 10.26
N SER A 241 -5.60 9.18 11.45
CA SER A 241 -4.73 8.17 12.09
C SER A 241 -5.46 6.85 12.39
N LEU A 242 -6.79 6.85 12.50
CA LEU A 242 -7.61 5.68 12.80
C LEU A 242 -8.01 4.86 11.55
N GLN A 243 -7.56 5.24 10.34
CA GLN A 243 -7.97 4.57 9.10
C GLN A 243 -7.61 3.07 9.03
N PHE A 244 -6.56 2.63 9.73
CA PHE A 244 -6.21 1.20 9.81
C PHE A 244 -7.33 0.33 10.41
N HIS A 245 -8.19 0.89 11.27
CA HIS A 245 -9.37 0.18 11.78
C HIS A 245 -10.43 -0.10 10.71
N PHE A 246 -10.52 0.72 9.65
CA PHE A 246 -11.38 0.44 8.51
C PHE A 246 -10.86 -0.77 7.73
N CYS A 247 -9.56 -0.81 7.42
CA CYS A 247 -8.92 -1.95 6.74
C CYS A 247 -9.14 -3.26 7.52
N SER A 248 -8.87 -3.24 8.83
CA SER A 248 -9.12 -4.38 9.72
C SER A 248 -10.59 -4.80 9.75
N SER A 249 -11.52 -3.85 9.84
CA SER A 249 -12.97 -4.14 9.82
C SER A 249 -13.43 -4.74 8.49
N LEU A 250 -12.89 -4.26 7.37
CA LEU A 250 -13.21 -4.77 6.03
C LEU A 250 -12.66 -6.18 5.82
N LYS A 251 -11.44 -6.47 6.31
CA LYS A 251 -10.86 -7.81 6.29
C LYS A 251 -11.76 -8.82 7.01
N VAL A 252 -12.17 -8.51 8.25
CA VAL A 252 -13.07 -9.40 9.01
C VAL A 252 -14.41 -9.59 8.30
N ALA A 253 -14.97 -8.56 7.66
CA ALA A 253 -16.22 -8.70 6.89
C ALA A 253 -16.07 -9.52 5.59
N ILE A 254 -14.87 -9.56 5.00
CA ILE A 254 -14.54 -10.46 3.88
C ILE A 254 -14.37 -11.89 4.38
N ASP A 255 -13.61 -12.10 5.45
CA ASP A 255 -13.34 -13.42 6.04
C ASP A 255 -14.63 -14.09 6.55
N LEU A 256 -15.52 -13.31 7.17
CA LEU A 256 -16.88 -13.72 7.57
C LEU A 256 -17.89 -13.74 6.42
N LYS A 257 -17.48 -13.46 5.18
CA LYS A 257 -18.33 -13.45 3.97
C LYS A 257 -19.61 -12.61 4.13
N VAL A 258 -19.56 -11.51 4.88
CA VAL A 258 -20.72 -10.66 5.21
C VAL A 258 -21.45 -10.21 3.94
N HIS A 259 -20.71 -9.90 2.89
CA HIS A 259 -21.25 -9.52 1.58
C HIS A 259 -22.12 -10.62 0.94
N GLU A 260 -21.83 -11.91 1.15
CA GLU A 260 -22.64 -13.03 0.65
C GLU A 260 -23.94 -13.22 1.45
N HIS A 261 -23.96 -12.81 2.73
CA HIS A 261 -25.06 -13.08 3.66
C HIS A 261 -26.04 -11.91 3.86
N VAL A 262 -25.63 -10.68 3.52
CA VAL A 262 -26.54 -9.54 3.36
C VAL A 262 -27.44 -9.80 2.13
N PRO A 263 -28.77 -9.59 2.21
CA PRO A 263 -29.66 -9.97 1.13
C PRO A 263 -29.53 -9.04 -0.07
N ARG A 264 -29.57 -9.62 -1.27
CA ARG A 264 -29.50 -8.88 -2.56
C ARG A 264 -30.55 -7.78 -2.73
N ARG A 265 -31.66 -7.85 -1.98
CA ARG A 265 -32.72 -6.84 -1.91
C ARG A 265 -33.27 -6.81 -0.49
N GLY A 266 -33.63 -5.62 0.02
CA GLY A 266 -34.10 -5.44 1.39
C GLY A 266 -32.94 -5.33 2.38
N SER A 267 -33.17 -5.74 3.63
CA SER A 267 -32.19 -5.69 4.71
C SER A 267 -32.25 -6.94 5.59
N ILE A 268 -31.22 -7.16 6.39
CA ILE A 268 -31.12 -8.24 7.40
C ILE A 268 -30.86 -7.63 8.78
N THR A 269 -31.39 -8.23 9.85
CA THR A 269 -31.06 -7.78 11.22
C THR A 269 -29.64 -8.16 11.62
N SER A 270 -29.09 -7.46 12.61
CA SER A 270 -27.78 -7.72 13.20
C SER A 270 -27.69 -9.14 13.78
N SER A 271 -28.71 -9.57 14.52
CA SER A 271 -28.80 -10.92 15.09
C SER A 271 -28.87 -12.04 14.03
N GLU A 272 -29.68 -11.87 12.99
CA GLU A 272 -29.75 -12.85 11.88
C GLU A 272 -28.44 -12.94 11.09
N LEU A 273 -27.79 -11.80 10.82
CA LEU A 273 -26.53 -11.77 10.11
C LEU A 273 -25.41 -12.40 10.96
N ALA A 274 -25.36 -12.09 12.26
CA ALA A 274 -24.44 -12.68 13.22
C ALA A 274 -24.56 -14.22 13.26
N ALA A 275 -25.80 -14.73 13.35
CA ALA A 275 -26.08 -16.15 13.32
C ALA A 275 -25.67 -16.81 11.99
N LYS A 276 -25.85 -16.14 10.84
CA LYS A 276 -25.44 -16.65 9.52
C LYS A 276 -23.92 -16.75 9.34
N VAL A 277 -23.18 -15.74 9.83
CA VAL A 277 -21.71 -15.69 9.68
C VAL A 277 -20.94 -16.38 10.81
N GLY A 278 -21.64 -16.86 11.84
CA GLY A 278 -21.04 -17.54 12.99
C GLY A 278 -20.24 -16.62 13.92
N ALA A 279 -20.65 -15.36 14.06
CA ALA A 279 -19.96 -14.36 14.90
C ALA A 279 -20.85 -13.80 16.01
N ASP A 280 -20.25 -13.29 17.09
CA ASP A 280 -20.98 -12.55 18.11
C ASP A 280 -21.60 -11.28 17.53
N GLU A 281 -22.91 -11.08 17.78
CA GLU A 281 -23.64 -9.90 17.31
C GLU A 281 -22.99 -8.59 17.76
N SER A 282 -22.43 -8.53 18.98
CA SER A 282 -21.73 -7.35 19.49
C SER A 282 -20.44 -7.01 18.73
N ILE A 283 -19.75 -8.02 18.19
CA ILE A 283 -18.54 -7.85 17.38
C ILE A 283 -18.94 -7.39 15.98
N LEU A 284 -19.90 -8.07 15.36
CA LEU A 284 -20.42 -7.72 14.03
C LEU A 284 -20.97 -6.29 14.00
N VAL A 285 -21.74 -5.87 15.02
CA VAL A 285 -22.28 -4.51 15.11
C VAL A 285 -21.16 -3.45 15.16
N ARG A 286 -20.03 -3.73 15.79
CA ARG A 286 -18.87 -2.82 15.83
C ARG A 286 -18.19 -2.70 14.47
N ILE A 287 -17.99 -3.83 13.79
CA ILE A 287 -17.41 -3.89 12.43
C ILE A 287 -18.31 -3.14 11.44
N MET A 288 -19.61 -3.45 11.44
CA MET A 288 -20.57 -2.84 10.51
C MET A 288 -20.65 -1.31 10.69
N ARG A 289 -20.51 -0.76 11.90
CA ARG A 289 -20.44 0.70 12.11
C ARG A 289 -19.26 1.34 11.37
N ALA A 290 -18.09 0.73 11.38
CA ALA A 290 -16.92 1.24 10.65
C ALA A 290 -17.10 1.16 9.13
N LEU A 291 -17.75 0.11 8.64
CA LEU A 291 -18.03 -0.08 7.21
C LEU A 291 -19.15 0.83 6.69
N ILE A 292 -20.17 1.11 7.51
CA ILE A 292 -21.25 2.06 7.19
C ILE A 292 -20.71 3.50 7.16
N LEU A 293 -19.80 3.86 8.07
CA LEU A 293 -19.14 5.17 8.07
C LEU A 293 -18.34 5.44 6.77
N LYS A 294 -17.89 4.39 6.09
CA LYS A 294 -17.22 4.45 4.78
C LYS A 294 -18.11 4.01 3.61
N HIS A 295 -19.43 3.99 3.82
CA HIS A 295 -20.46 3.66 2.81
C HIS A 295 -20.31 2.30 2.11
N VAL A 296 -19.56 1.35 2.69
CA VAL A 296 -19.43 -0.02 2.16
C VAL A 296 -20.75 -0.78 2.30
N PHE A 297 -21.46 -0.57 3.40
CA PHE A 297 -22.83 -1.04 3.63
C PHE A 297 -23.67 0.15 4.15
N CYS A 298 -24.99 -0.02 4.24
CA CYS A 298 -25.88 0.96 4.87
C CYS A 298 -26.73 0.29 5.97
N SER A 299 -27.37 1.12 6.80
CA SER A 299 -28.31 0.69 7.84
C SER A 299 -29.64 1.42 7.62
N PRO A 300 -30.60 0.83 6.88
CA PRO A 300 -31.87 1.49 6.55
C PRO A 300 -32.72 1.77 7.80
N THR A 301 -32.63 0.92 8.81
CA THR A 301 -33.20 1.13 10.15
C THR A 301 -32.20 0.69 11.22
N PRO A 302 -32.26 1.24 12.45
CA PRO A 302 -31.32 0.88 13.51
C PRO A 302 -31.25 -0.63 13.75
N GLY A 303 -30.06 -1.20 13.61
CA GLY A 303 -29.82 -2.63 13.80
C GLY A 303 -30.08 -3.51 12.57
N THR A 304 -30.46 -2.94 11.42
CA THR A 304 -30.52 -3.67 10.13
C THR A 304 -29.41 -3.24 9.17
N TYR A 305 -29.07 -4.10 8.21
CA TYR A 305 -28.02 -3.89 7.23
C TYR A 305 -28.47 -4.20 5.81
N ALA A 306 -28.04 -3.39 4.85
CA ALA A 306 -28.26 -3.59 3.42
C ALA A 306 -27.01 -3.20 2.60
N HIS A 307 -26.99 -3.61 1.34
CA HIS A 307 -25.92 -3.26 0.40
C HIS A 307 -25.96 -1.79 -0.02
N THR A 308 -24.78 -1.28 -0.37
CA THR A 308 -24.61 -0.07 -1.20
C THR A 308 -23.95 -0.48 -2.52
N ALA A 309 -23.78 0.46 -3.45
CA ALA A 309 -22.98 0.27 -4.65
C ALA A 309 -21.58 -0.35 -4.37
N MET A 310 -20.94 0.01 -3.24
CA MET A 310 -19.60 -0.46 -2.88
C MET A 310 -19.56 -1.94 -2.50
N SER A 311 -20.38 -2.40 -1.54
CA SER A 311 -20.49 -3.84 -1.25
C SER A 311 -21.16 -4.64 -2.36
N TRP A 312 -21.90 -3.98 -3.27
CA TRP A 312 -22.41 -4.65 -4.46
C TRP A 312 -21.30 -5.02 -5.46
N CYS A 313 -20.22 -4.23 -5.54
CA CYS A 313 -19.04 -4.60 -6.34
C CYS A 313 -18.35 -5.86 -5.81
N MET A 314 -18.31 -6.05 -4.49
CA MET A 314 -17.81 -7.29 -3.85
C MET A 314 -18.57 -8.55 -4.29
N MET A 315 -19.85 -8.42 -4.67
CA MET A 315 -20.68 -9.53 -5.15
C MET A 315 -20.56 -9.84 -6.65
N LYS A 316 -19.92 -8.96 -7.44
CA LYS A 316 -19.84 -9.10 -8.91
C LYS A 316 -18.59 -9.82 -9.40
N SER A 317 -17.46 -9.65 -8.71
CA SER A 317 -16.15 -10.11 -9.18
C SER A 317 -15.41 -10.84 -8.07
N PRO A 318 -15.29 -12.19 -8.14
CA PRO A 318 -14.46 -12.96 -7.22
C PRO A 318 -13.00 -12.48 -7.23
N ASP A 319 -12.45 -12.17 -8.40
CA ASP A 319 -11.09 -11.63 -8.54
C ASP A 319 -10.91 -10.30 -7.80
N ALA A 320 -11.95 -9.46 -7.70
CA ALA A 320 -11.91 -8.23 -6.91
C ALA A 320 -11.98 -8.48 -5.39
N ILE A 321 -12.64 -9.56 -4.95
CA ILE A 321 -12.58 -10.03 -3.56
C ILE A 321 -11.18 -10.56 -3.25
N ASP A 322 -10.55 -11.32 -4.15
CA ASP A 322 -9.16 -11.76 -4.00
C ASP A 322 -8.19 -10.58 -3.93
N LEU A 323 -8.41 -9.51 -4.72
CA LEU A 323 -7.62 -8.28 -4.64
C LEU A 323 -7.79 -7.53 -3.31
N LEU A 324 -9.01 -7.45 -2.79
CA LEU A 324 -9.23 -6.91 -1.43
C LEU A 324 -8.59 -7.81 -0.37
N GLY A 325 -8.71 -9.13 -0.51
CA GLY A 325 -8.05 -10.10 0.36
C GLY A 325 -6.54 -9.92 0.40
N HIS A 326 -5.91 -9.79 -0.77
CA HIS A 326 -4.48 -9.54 -0.90
C HIS A 326 -4.04 -8.23 -0.22
N ARG A 327 -4.71 -7.11 -0.55
CA ARG A 327 -4.39 -5.80 0.03
C ARG A 327 -4.59 -5.74 1.55
N LEU A 328 -5.56 -6.47 2.08
CA LEU A 328 -5.92 -6.43 3.50
C LEU A 328 -5.21 -7.49 4.35
N ASP A 329 -4.50 -8.43 3.71
CA ASP A 329 -3.71 -9.47 4.38
C ASP A 329 -2.22 -9.20 4.17
N GLU A 330 -1.68 -9.24 2.94
CA GLU A 330 -0.25 -8.97 2.72
C GLU A 330 0.10 -7.49 2.80
N SER A 331 -0.43 -6.64 1.90
CA SER A 331 -0.06 -5.22 1.84
C SER A 331 -0.28 -4.50 3.16
N PHE A 332 -1.46 -4.62 3.77
CA PHE A 332 -1.78 -3.96 5.03
C PHE A 332 -0.88 -4.40 6.19
N ARG A 333 -0.54 -5.70 6.28
CA ARG A 333 0.38 -6.20 7.32
C ARG A 333 1.80 -5.72 7.06
N ALA A 334 2.26 -5.75 5.80
CA ALA A 334 3.55 -5.22 5.38
C ALA A 334 3.69 -3.72 5.69
N SER A 335 2.73 -2.89 5.27
CA SER A 335 2.70 -1.45 5.55
C SER A 335 2.69 -1.14 7.05
N SER A 336 2.05 -1.98 7.88
CA SER A 336 2.08 -1.80 9.34
C SER A 336 3.47 -1.91 9.98
N ARG A 337 4.45 -2.46 9.25
CA ARG A 337 5.86 -2.60 9.65
C ARG A 337 6.83 -1.75 8.84
N GLN A 338 6.36 -0.99 7.85
CA GLN A 338 7.24 -0.24 6.97
C GLN A 338 8.01 0.86 7.72
N ALA A 339 7.39 1.55 8.66
CA ALA A 339 8.09 2.56 9.49
C ALA A 339 9.20 1.94 10.36
N ASP A 340 8.96 0.75 10.93
CA ASP A 340 9.96 0.00 11.70
C ASP A 340 11.13 -0.43 10.80
N ALA A 341 10.84 -0.97 9.60
CA ALA A 341 11.84 -1.40 8.62
C ALA A 341 12.72 -0.23 8.14
N LEU A 342 12.13 0.94 7.89
CA LEU A 342 12.86 2.14 7.45
C LEU A 342 13.78 2.72 8.53
N ALA A 343 13.38 2.65 9.79
CA ALA A 343 14.23 3.05 10.89
C ALA A 343 15.53 2.21 10.97
N LEU A 344 15.48 0.91 10.64
CA LEU A 344 16.65 0.04 10.62
C LEU A 344 17.70 0.44 9.56
N VAL A 345 17.27 1.03 8.44
CA VAL A 345 18.16 1.50 7.37
C VAL A 345 18.49 3.00 7.46
N ASN A 346 17.99 3.71 8.47
CA ASN A 346 18.07 5.17 8.60
C ASN A 346 17.36 5.95 7.46
N TYR A 347 16.20 5.46 7.02
CA TYR A 347 15.36 6.11 6.00
C TYR A 347 16.03 6.36 4.63
N ARG A 348 17.07 5.57 4.28
CA ARG A 348 17.55 5.46 2.90
C ARG A 348 16.68 4.49 2.09
N GLU A 349 16.84 4.53 0.77
CA GLU A 349 16.33 3.50 -0.13
C GLU A 349 16.89 2.11 0.25
N PRO A 350 16.03 1.08 0.40
CA PRO A 350 16.47 -0.25 0.80
C PRO A 350 17.10 -1.01 -0.37
N ASP A 351 18.20 -1.72 -0.09
CA ASP A 351 18.82 -2.69 -0.99
C ASP A 351 18.13 -4.07 -0.87
N GLU A 352 18.41 -4.99 -1.78
CA GLU A 352 17.87 -6.36 -1.82
C GLU A 352 17.91 -7.06 -0.45
N ALA A 353 19.05 -7.02 0.23
CA ALA A 353 19.29 -7.70 1.51
C ALA A 353 18.73 -6.98 2.77
N ASP A 354 18.16 -5.77 2.63
CA ASP A 354 17.59 -5.05 3.78
C ASP A 354 16.21 -5.60 4.17
N VAL A 355 15.88 -5.55 5.47
CA VAL A 355 14.53 -5.91 5.95
C VAL A 355 13.48 -4.97 5.36
N LYS A 356 12.43 -5.54 4.75
CA LYS A 356 11.25 -4.83 4.22
C LYS A 356 10.05 -4.96 5.16
N GLY A 357 9.06 -4.08 5.04
CA GLY A 357 7.79 -4.17 5.77
C GLY A 357 7.16 -5.57 5.70
N PHE A 358 7.08 -6.17 4.50
CA PHE A 358 6.64 -7.56 4.31
C PHE A 358 7.43 -8.57 5.16
N SER A 359 8.75 -8.66 4.95
CA SER A 359 9.61 -9.63 5.65
C SER A 359 9.47 -9.55 7.18
N MET A 360 9.36 -8.33 7.73
CA MET A 360 9.14 -8.09 9.15
C MET A 360 7.72 -8.47 9.62
N ALA A 361 6.69 -8.23 8.81
CA ALA A 361 5.30 -8.53 9.13
C ALA A 361 4.94 -10.03 9.02
N PHE A 362 5.73 -10.79 8.27
CA PHE A 362 5.58 -12.24 8.08
C PHE A 362 6.65 -13.06 8.83
N GLY A 363 7.68 -12.42 9.39
CA GLY A 363 8.70 -13.09 10.20
C GLY A 363 9.68 -13.94 9.38
N THR A 364 9.91 -13.57 8.12
CA THR A 364 10.84 -14.23 7.20
C THR A 364 12.02 -13.33 6.84
N THR A 365 13.07 -13.90 6.27
CA THR A 365 14.17 -13.19 5.60
C THR A 365 14.01 -13.15 4.07
N GLU A 366 13.02 -13.86 3.54
CA GLU A 366 12.75 -13.99 2.11
C GLU A 366 11.87 -12.83 1.59
N ASN A 367 11.94 -12.61 0.27
CA ASN A 367 11.04 -11.69 -0.41
C ASN A 367 9.65 -12.33 -0.67
N PHE A 368 8.69 -11.52 -1.11
CA PHE A 368 7.32 -11.98 -1.36
C PHE A 368 7.24 -13.15 -2.36
N TRP A 369 8.01 -13.09 -3.44
CA TRP A 369 8.00 -14.09 -4.52
C TRP A 369 8.54 -15.44 -4.05
N GLU A 370 9.60 -15.42 -3.25
CA GLU A 370 10.16 -16.62 -2.60
C GLU A 370 9.12 -17.30 -1.69
N VAL A 371 8.43 -16.53 -0.84
CA VAL A 371 7.37 -17.05 0.04
C VAL A 371 6.20 -17.66 -0.74
N LEU A 372 5.80 -17.08 -1.88
CA LEU A 372 4.76 -17.69 -2.73
C LEU A 372 5.18 -19.04 -3.36
N GLY A 373 6.48 -19.32 -3.41
CA GLY A 373 7.04 -20.58 -3.91
C GLY A 373 7.10 -21.71 -2.87
N HIS A 374 6.75 -21.45 -1.60
CA HIS A 374 6.81 -22.46 -0.52
C HIS A 374 5.67 -23.48 -0.59
N GLU A 375 5.95 -24.71 -0.15
CA GLU A 375 4.93 -25.75 0.07
C GLU A 375 3.95 -25.30 1.17
N GLY A 376 2.65 -25.35 0.88
CA GLY A 376 1.58 -24.88 1.78
C GLY A 376 1.14 -23.42 1.56
N GLU A 377 1.82 -22.66 0.68
CA GLU A 377 1.44 -21.28 0.32
C GLU A 377 0.64 -21.22 -1.01
N GLU A 378 0.16 -22.35 -1.53
CA GLU A 378 -0.52 -22.44 -2.82
C GLU A 378 -1.83 -21.64 -2.85
N GLU A 379 -2.54 -21.53 -1.72
CA GLU A 379 -3.75 -20.69 -1.63
C GLU A 379 -3.40 -19.21 -1.77
N ARG A 380 -2.32 -18.74 -1.12
CA ARG A 380 -1.84 -17.36 -1.22
C ARG A 380 -1.38 -17.04 -2.64
N ALA A 381 -0.57 -17.92 -3.24
CA ALA A 381 -0.11 -17.77 -4.62
C ALA A 381 -1.28 -17.78 -5.62
N GLN A 382 -2.30 -18.62 -5.41
CA GLN A 382 -3.51 -18.59 -6.23
C GLN A 382 -4.32 -17.30 -6.00
N ARG A 383 -4.53 -16.86 -4.75
CA ARG A 383 -5.22 -15.60 -4.44
C ARG A 383 -4.55 -14.42 -5.11
N PHE A 384 -3.21 -14.33 -5.05
CA PHE A 384 -2.44 -13.31 -5.75
C PHE A 384 -2.67 -13.35 -7.27
N ASN A 385 -2.58 -14.53 -7.88
CA ASN A 385 -2.85 -14.72 -9.31
C ASN A 385 -4.29 -14.37 -9.74
N ARG A 386 -5.28 -14.50 -8.83
CA ARG A 386 -6.66 -14.03 -9.07
C ARG A 386 -6.80 -12.52 -8.86
N ALA A 387 -6.24 -11.99 -7.78
CA ALA A 387 -6.17 -10.56 -7.47
C ALA A 387 -5.58 -9.75 -8.64
N MET A 388 -4.49 -10.23 -9.23
CA MET A 388 -3.83 -9.55 -10.35
C MET A 388 -4.71 -9.44 -11.61
N ARG A 389 -5.76 -10.25 -11.78
CA ARG A 389 -6.72 -10.07 -12.89
C ARG A 389 -7.73 -8.95 -12.64
N ALA A 390 -7.95 -8.56 -11.40
CA ALA A 390 -8.84 -7.45 -11.03
C ALA A 390 -8.14 -6.09 -10.92
N VAL A 391 -6.81 -6.03 -10.96
CA VAL A 391 -6.05 -4.77 -10.99
C VAL A 391 -6.25 -4.11 -12.36
N SER A 392 -6.73 -2.86 -12.38
CA SER A 392 -7.02 -2.14 -13.63
C SER A 392 -5.81 -1.85 -14.52
N LEU A 393 -4.60 -1.79 -13.93
CA LEU A 393 -3.32 -1.71 -14.63
C LEU A 393 -3.04 -2.98 -15.49
N ASN A 394 -3.65 -4.10 -15.14
CA ASN A 394 -3.46 -5.40 -15.78
C ASN A 394 -4.50 -5.67 -16.89
N THR A 395 -5.10 -4.61 -17.45
CA THR A 395 -6.05 -4.68 -18.57
C THR A 395 -5.38 -5.24 -19.82
N LEU A 396 -5.61 -6.54 -20.06
CA LEU A 396 -4.95 -7.33 -21.11
C LEU A 396 -5.21 -6.81 -22.53
N ASP A 397 -6.31 -6.08 -22.75
CA ASP A 397 -6.70 -5.57 -24.05
C ASP A 397 -5.98 -4.26 -24.42
N VAL A 398 -5.57 -3.46 -23.43
CA VAL A 398 -4.90 -2.18 -23.63
C VAL A 398 -3.46 -2.37 -24.10
N ILE A 399 -2.70 -3.29 -23.48
CA ILE A 399 -1.27 -3.48 -23.76
C ILE A 399 -0.96 -3.72 -25.26
N PRO A 400 -1.70 -4.59 -26.01
CA PRO A 400 -1.49 -4.75 -27.45
C PRO A 400 -1.71 -3.48 -28.29
N ARG A 401 -2.42 -2.47 -27.77
CA ARG A 401 -2.68 -1.19 -28.46
C ARG A 401 -1.64 -0.10 -28.13
N MET A 402 -0.88 -0.24 -27.05
CA MET A 402 0.05 0.78 -26.58
C MET A 402 1.31 0.93 -27.45
N TYR A 403 1.73 -0.14 -28.12
CA TYR A 403 2.95 -0.17 -28.93
C TYR A 403 2.68 -0.73 -30.33
N PRO A 404 3.27 -0.17 -31.40
CA PRO A 404 3.10 -0.66 -32.78
C PRO A 404 3.92 -1.93 -33.03
N PHE A 405 3.47 -3.06 -32.46
CA PHE A 405 4.11 -4.37 -32.62
C PHE A 405 4.16 -4.84 -34.09
N ASP A 406 3.30 -4.30 -34.96
CA ASP A 406 3.33 -4.46 -36.42
C ASP A 406 4.64 -3.96 -37.06
N ARG A 407 5.36 -3.05 -36.40
CA ARG A 407 6.60 -2.42 -36.93
C ARG A 407 7.88 -3.09 -36.44
N ILE A 408 7.77 -4.15 -35.65
CA ILE A 408 8.92 -4.92 -35.19
C ILE A 408 9.68 -5.51 -36.39
N ARG A 409 11.00 -5.35 -36.37
CA ARG A 409 11.92 -5.80 -37.42
C ARG A 409 12.68 -7.03 -36.95
N GLY A 410 13.32 -7.74 -37.88
CA GLY A 410 14.13 -8.91 -37.58
C GLY A 410 13.31 -10.21 -37.56
N ASP A 411 13.51 -11.03 -36.54
CA ASP A 411 12.90 -12.36 -36.47
C ASP A 411 11.48 -12.38 -35.86
N GLY A 412 11.02 -11.25 -35.31
CA GLY A 412 9.70 -11.13 -34.70
C GLY A 412 9.55 -12.00 -33.46
N LEU A 413 10.67 -12.41 -32.83
CA LEU A 413 10.68 -13.10 -31.55
C LEU A 413 10.50 -12.09 -30.42
N LEU A 414 9.47 -12.31 -29.60
CA LEU A 414 9.24 -11.56 -28.37
C LEU A 414 9.58 -12.44 -27.17
N VAL A 415 10.45 -11.96 -26.27
CA VAL A 415 10.76 -12.60 -25.00
C VAL A 415 10.04 -11.82 -23.89
N ASP A 416 9.00 -12.42 -23.30
CA ASP A 416 8.17 -11.85 -22.22
C ASP A 416 8.77 -12.30 -20.86
N VAL A 417 9.63 -11.46 -20.28
CA VAL A 417 10.45 -11.79 -19.11
C VAL A 417 9.67 -11.50 -17.83
N GLY A 418 9.42 -12.53 -17.03
CA GLY A 418 8.49 -12.48 -15.89
C GLY A 418 7.01 -12.49 -16.31
N GLY A 419 6.69 -12.96 -17.52
CA GLY A 419 5.32 -12.97 -18.05
C GLY A 419 4.38 -14.03 -17.43
N GLY A 420 4.84 -14.78 -16.42
CA GLY A 420 4.07 -15.82 -15.74
C GLY A 420 3.56 -16.91 -16.70
N LEU A 421 2.23 -17.02 -16.83
CA LEU A 421 1.58 -17.99 -17.72
C LEU A 421 1.34 -17.44 -19.14
N GLY A 422 1.83 -16.25 -19.47
CA GLY A 422 1.78 -15.67 -20.82
C GLY A 422 0.44 -15.04 -21.19
N GLN A 423 -0.38 -14.60 -20.23
CA GLN A 423 -1.67 -13.95 -20.51
C GLN A 423 -1.53 -12.66 -21.32
N VAL A 424 -0.49 -11.86 -21.08
CA VAL A 424 -0.20 -10.65 -21.86
C VAL A 424 0.40 -11.02 -23.21
N ALA A 425 1.39 -11.93 -23.25
CA ALA A 425 1.91 -12.50 -24.49
C ALA A 425 0.81 -13.03 -25.42
N ARG A 426 -0.19 -13.77 -24.92
CA ARG A 426 -1.34 -14.22 -25.72
C ARG A 426 -2.15 -13.07 -26.30
N ALA A 427 -2.38 -11.99 -25.55
CA ALA A 427 -3.11 -10.83 -26.05
C ALA A 427 -2.32 -10.11 -27.16
N ILE A 428 -1.01 -9.90 -26.96
CA ILE A 428 -0.11 -9.27 -27.94
C ILE A 428 -0.01 -10.15 -29.21
N MET A 429 0.27 -11.44 -29.06
CA MET A 429 0.38 -12.38 -30.18
C MET A 429 -0.96 -12.59 -30.90
N GLY A 430 -2.09 -12.59 -30.19
CA GLY A 430 -3.42 -12.66 -30.80
C GLY A 430 -3.75 -11.47 -31.69
N ALA A 431 -3.22 -10.28 -31.37
CA ALA A 431 -3.40 -9.08 -32.17
C ALA A 431 -2.37 -8.90 -33.31
N HIS A 432 -1.12 -9.33 -33.10
CA HIS A 432 0.02 -8.91 -33.95
C HIS A 432 0.83 -10.03 -34.61
N ARG A 433 0.49 -11.31 -34.38
CA ARG A 433 1.18 -12.43 -35.02
C ARG A 433 0.94 -12.43 -36.52
N GLY A 434 2.03 -12.45 -37.29
CA GLY A 434 2.02 -12.37 -38.75
C GLY A 434 2.08 -10.95 -39.32
N ALA A 435 1.97 -9.90 -38.49
CA ALA A 435 2.20 -8.51 -38.89
C ALA A 435 3.65 -8.08 -38.64
N GLY A 436 4.10 -8.17 -37.38
CA GLY A 436 5.50 -7.92 -36.98
C GLY A 436 6.08 -8.96 -36.02
N LEU A 437 5.23 -9.70 -35.30
CA LEU A 437 5.63 -10.80 -34.40
C LEU A 437 5.38 -12.17 -35.03
N ARG A 438 6.21 -13.17 -34.69
CA ARG A 438 6.10 -14.54 -35.23
C ARG A 438 5.91 -15.61 -34.14
N SER A 439 6.65 -15.47 -33.05
CA SER A 439 6.64 -16.37 -31.89
C SER A 439 6.95 -15.59 -30.61
N CYS A 440 6.55 -16.13 -29.47
CA CYS A 440 6.86 -15.57 -28.16
C CYS A 440 7.41 -16.65 -27.22
N ILE A 441 8.47 -16.32 -26.47
CA ILE A 441 8.95 -17.11 -25.34
C ILE A 441 8.61 -16.33 -24.07
N VAL A 442 7.77 -16.88 -23.22
CA VAL A 442 7.46 -16.34 -21.89
C VAL A 442 8.40 -16.99 -20.88
N GLN A 443 9.15 -16.17 -20.17
CA GLN A 443 10.11 -16.59 -19.17
C GLN A 443 9.58 -16.35 -17.77
N ASP A 444 9.70 -17.35 -16.89
CA ASP A 444 9.34 -17.22 -15.48
C ASP A 444 10.13 -18.24 -14.62
N ALA A 445 10.35 -17.95 -13.34
CA ALA A 445 11.01 -18.87 -12.42
C ALA A 445 10.20 -20.17 -12.17
N HIS A 446 8.87 -20.08 -12.28
CA HIS A 446 7.92 -21.17 -12.06
C HIS A 446 7.34 -21.74 -13.38
N ALA A 447 7.75 -21.21 -14.54
CA ALA A 447 7.35 -21.73 -15.84
C ALA A 447 7.65 -23.23 -15.96
N GLY A 448 6.65 -24.00 -16.38
CA GLY A 448 6.69 -25.47 -16.46
C GLY A 448 6.04 -26.18 -15.28
N ASP A 449 6.13 -25.66 -14.05
CA ASP A 449 5.47 -26.27 -12.89
C ASP A 449 3.99 -25.84 -12.78
N ASP A 450 3.68 -24.58 -13.09
CA ASP A 450 2.30 -24.12 -13.23
C ASP A 450 1.66 -24.55 -14.56
N ALA A 451 2.47 -24.78 -15.59
CA ALA A 451 2.04 -25.31 -16.88
C ALA A 451 1.35 -26.68 -16.75
N LYS A 452 1.90 -27.57 -15.89
CA LYS A 452 1.35 -28.91 -15.59
C LYS A 452 -0.05 -28.84 -14.98
N LYS A 453 -0.38 -27.74 -14.29
CA LYS A 453 -1.64 -27.54 -13.58
C LYS A 453 -2.75 -26.97 -14.49
N GLN A 454 -2.41 -26.47 -15.68
CA GLN A 454 -3.33 -25.69 -16.53
C GLN A 454 -3.21 -26.06 -18.03
N PRO A 455 -3.68 -27.25 -18.45
CA PRO A 455 -3.53 -27.75 -19.82
C PRO A 455 -4.19 -26.85 -20.88
N ASP A 456 -5.35 -26.25 -20.58
CA ASP A 456 -6.06 -25.36 -21.51
C ASP A 456 -5.28 -24.08 -21.81
N VAL A 457 -4.56 -23.54 -20.82
CA VAL A 457 -3.67 -22.38 -20.99
C VAL A 457 -2.49 -22.73 -21.89
N MET A 458 -1.93 -23.93 -21.74
CA MET A 458 -0.84 -24.42 -22.59
C MET A 458 -1.28 -24.65 -24.04
N GLU A 459 -2.50 -25.13 -24.26
CA GLU A 459 -3.07 -25.27 -25.60
C GLU A 459 -3.38 -23.91 -26.24
N ALA A 460 -3.89 -22.94 -25.47
CA ALA A 460 -4.08 -21.56 -25.93
C ALA A 460 -2.74 -20.88 -26.30
N ASN A 461 -1.69 -21.10 -25.51
CA ASN A 461 -0.32 -20.65 -25.80
C ASN A 461 0.19 -21.24 -27.12
N ARG A 462 0.10 -22.57 -27.29
CA ARG A 462 0.58 -23.27 -28.49
C ARG A 462 -0.07 -22.77 -29.78
N LYS A 463 -1.39 -22.52 -29.76
CA LYS A 463 -2.15 -21.98 -30.91
C LYS A 463 -1.60 -20.62 -31.39
N LEU A 464 -1.12 -19.79 -30.46
CA LEU A 464 -0.58 -18.46 -30.73
C LEU A 464 0.94 -18.42 -30.93
N GLY A 465 1.62 -19.57 -30.88
CA GLY A 465 3.09 -19.62 -30.96
C GLY A 465 3.77 -19.03 -29.73
N VAL A 466 3.13 -19.16 -28.56
CA VAL A 466 3.69 -18.82 -27.25
C VAL A 466 4.25 -20.10 -26.62
N GLU A 467 5.51 -20.07 -26.21
CA GLU A 467 6.20 -21.12 -25.45
C GLU A 467 6.52 -20.62 -24.03
N LEU A 468 6.52 -21.51 -23.04
CA LEU A 468 6.95 -21.17 -21.67
C LEU A 468 8.35 -21.73 -21.42
N GLN A 469 9.26 -20.91 -20.89
CA GLN A 469 10.64 -21.27 -20.56
C GLN A 469 10.93 -20.96 -19.09
N LYS A 470 11.43 -21.95 -18.34
CA LYS A 470 11.91 -21.72 -16.97
C LYS A 470 13.18 -20.87 -17.00
N HIS A 471 13.13 -19.68 -16.41
CA HIS A 471 14.27 -18.76 -16.35
C HIS A 471 14.14 -17.78 -15.18
N ASN A 472 15.25 -17.51 -14.51
CA ASN A 472 15.39 -16.45 -13.53
C ASN A 472 16.10 -15.26 -14.19
N PHE A 473 15.44 -14.11 -14.27
CA PHE A 473 15.96 -12.90 -14.93
C PHE A 473 17.21 -12.28 -14.28
N PHE A 474 17.63 -12.79 -13.12
CA PHE A 474 18.92 -12.46 -12.51
C PHE A 474 20.11 -13.24 -13.08
N ASP A 475 19.85 -14.34 -13.79
CA ASP A 475 20.84 -15.18 -14.47
C ASP A 475 21.05 -14.70 -15.93
N PRO A 476 22.15 -15.09 -16.60
CA PRO A 476 22.38 -14.74 -18.00
C PRO A 476 21.20 -15.12 -18.92
N GLN A 477 20.62 -14.12 -19.57
CA GLN A 477 19.47 -14.27 -20.47
C GLN A 477 19.79 -15.29 -21.60
N PRO A 478 19.10 -16.45 -21.66
CA PRO A 478 19.46 -17.56 -22.55
C PRO A 478 19.05 -17.33 -24.00
N VAL A 479 18.00 -16.55 -24.27
CA VAL A 479 17.59 -16.20 -25.63
C VAL A 479 18.41 -15.01 -26.08
N LYS A 480 19.11 -15.11 -27.21
CA LYS A 480 20.01 -14.07 -27.73
C LYS A 480 19.48 -13.49 -29.03
N GLY A 481 19.60 -12.18 -29.21
CA GLY A 481 19.26 -11.46 -30.44
C GLY A 481 17.76 -11.34 -30.76
N ALA A 482 16.86 -11.62 -29.81
CA ALA A 482 15.41 -11.51 -30.05
C ALA A 482 15.01 -10.08 -30.46
N SER A 483 14.03 -9.97 -31.36
CA SER A 483 13.49 -8.67 -31.79
C SER A 483 12.98 -7.80 -30.63
N VAL A 484 12.35 -8.39 -29.62
CA VAL A 484 11.82 -7.69 -28.45
C VAL A 484 12.15 -8.44 -27.16
N TYR A 485 12.68 -7.74 -26.17
CA TYR A 485 12.61 -8.15 -24.76
C TYR A 485 11.55 -7.28 -24.08
N PHE A 486 10.54 -7.90 -23.49
CA PHE A 486 9.41 -7.24 -22.86
C PHE A 486 9.42 -7.55 -21.36
N LEU A 487 9.35 -6.52 -20.52
CA LEU A 487 9.23 -6.62 -19.07
C LEU A 487 8.06 -5.75 -18.63
N ARG A 488 7.07 -6.34 -17.95
CA ARG A 488 5.89 -5.63 -17.45
C ARG A 488 5.64 -5.99 -16.01
N HIS A 489 5.60 -5.00 -15.14
CA HIS A 489 5.41 -5.19 -13.69
C HIS A 489 6.49 -6.10 -13.15
N ILE A 490 7.73 -5.65 -13.36
CA ILE A 490 8.96 -6.29 -12.91
C ILE A 490 9.76 -5.26 -12.13
N PHE A 491 10.26 -4.20 -12.78
CA PHE A 491 11.18 -3.27 -12.14
C PHE A 491 10.55 -2.50 -10.99
N HIS A 492 9.22 -2.34 -10.95
CA HIS A 492 8.56 -1.72 -9.80
C HIS A 492 8.57 -2.57 -8.51
N ASP A 493 8.79 -3.88 -8.61
CA ASP A 493 8.93 -4.77 -7.44
C ASP A 493 10.35 -4.73 -6.83
N TRP A 494 11.34 -4.27 -7.61
CA TRP A 494 12.75 -4.42 -7.26
C TRP A 494 13.42 -3.08 -6.95
N PRO A 495 14.34 -3.04 -5.97
CA PRO A 495 15.19 -1.88 -5.73
C PRO A 495 16.23 -1.71 -6.85
N ASP A 496 16.72 -0.49 -7.05
CA ASP A 496 17.51 -0.10 -8.23
C ASP A 496 18.73 -1.01 -8.52
N ARG A 497 19.40 -1.55 -7.49
CA ARG A 497 20.53 -2.49 -7.69
C ARG A 497 20.11 -3.81 -8.32
N ALA A 498 18.95 -4.35 -7.94
CA ALA A 498 18.39 -5.56 -8.54
C ALA A 498 17.91 -5.27 -9.97
N CYS A 499 17.27 -4.11 -10.21
CA CYS A 499 16.90 -3.65 -11.54
C CYS A 499 18.11 -3.53 -12.48
N VAL A 500 19.24 -2.95 -12.02
CA VAL A 500 20.50 -2.86 -12.78
C VAL A 500 21.03 -4.25 -13.15
N LYS A 501 20.91 -5.25 -12.28
CA LYS A 501 21.31 -6.64 -12.56
C LYS A 501 20.45 -7.23 -13.69
N ILE A 502 19.12 -7.10 -13.62
CA ILE A 502 18.18 -7.57 -14.64
C ILE A 502 18.43 -6.90 -16.00
N LEU A 503 18.62 -5.58 -16.00
CA LEU A 503 18.93 -4.81 -17.20
C LEU A 503 20.23 -5.30 -17.86
N LYS A 504 21.29 -5.55 -17.07
CA LYS A 504 22.57 -6.07 -17.60
C LYS A 504 22.41 -7.42 -18.29
N GLN A 505 21.73 -8.39 -17.66
CA GLN A 505 21.48 -9.69 -18.29
C GLN A 505 20.71 -9.55 -19.61
N THR A 506 19.77 -8.61 -19.66
CA THR A 506 18.96 -8.34 -20.85
C THR A 506 19.78 -7.66 -21.96
N VAL A 507 20.58 -6.64 -21.63
CA VAL A 507 21.47 -5.94 -22.58
C VAL A 507 22.52 -6.86 -23.19
N GLU A 508 23.11 -7.76 -22.40
CA GLU A 508 24.02 -8.81 -22.90
C GLU A 508 23.36 -9.82 -23.85
N ALA A 509 22.05 -9.78 -24.01
CA ALA A 509 21.28 -10.58 -24.96
C ALA A 509 20.73 -9.77 -26.15
N MET A 510 20.76 -8.44 -26.10
CA MET A 510 20.25 -7.60 -27.17
C MET A 510 21.15 -7.66 -28.42
N GLY A 511 20.53 -7.93 -29.56
CA GLY A 511 21.12 -7.70 -30.88
C GLY A 511 21.00 -6.24 -31.30
N LYS A 512 21.63 -5.88 -32.42
CA LYS A 512 21.63 -4.50 -32.94
C LYS A 512 20.22 -3.94 -33.20
N ASP A 513 19.29 -4.79 -33.64
CA ASP A 513 17.91 -4.42 -33.96
C ASP A 513 16.92 -4.80 -32.83
N SER A 514 17.40 -5.24 -31.66
CA SER A 514 16.56 -5.58 -30.51
C SER A 514 16.00 -4.31 -29.85
N THR A 515 14.72 -4.34 -29.50
CA THR A 515 14.08 -3.31 -28.66
C THR A 515 13.82 -3.86 -27.27
N LEU A 516 14.13 -3.07 -26.24
CA LEU A 516 13.70 -3.32 -24.87
C LEU A 516 12.39 -2.54 -24.63
N LEU A 517 11.32 -3.25 -24.30
CA LEU A 517 10.02 -2.69 -23.96
C LEU A 517 9.75 -2.89 -22.47
N ILE A 518 9.57 -1.79 -21.73
CA ILE A 518 9.26 -1.83 -20.30
C ILE A 518 7.87 -1.24 -20.09
N CYS A 519 6.99 -1.97 -19.40
CA CYS A 519 5.61 -1.56 -19.14
C CYS A 519 5.32 -1.50 -17.63
N ASP A 520 5.57 -0.33 -17.06
CA ASP A 520 5.40 0.02 -15.64
C ASP A 520 4.75 1.40 -15.53
N GLN A 521 4.43 1.90 -14.32
CA GLN A 521 3.99 3.28 -14.20
C GLN A 521 5.18 4.23 -14.34
N VAL A 522 4.91 5.41 -14.88
CA VAL A 522 5.79 6.58 -14.74
C VAL A 522 5.05 7.56 -13.84
N VAL A 523 5.59 7.79 -12.65
CA VAL A 523 4.94 8.55 -11.59
C VAL A 523 5.70 9.86 -11.40
N ASP A 524 5.18 10.93 -12.00
CA ASP A 524 5.70 12.29 -11.87
C ASP A 524 4.95 13.08 -10.77
N ASP A 525 5.37 14.32 -10.45
CA ASP A 525 4.87 15.12 -9.32
C ASP A 525 3.33 15.34 -9.28
N GLU A 526 2.65 15.26 -10.43
CA GLU A 526 1.19 15.41 -10.57
C GLU A 526 0.43 14.05 -10.48
N ALA A 527 1.05 13.04 -9.86
CA ALA A 527 0.49 11.70 -9.72
C ALA A 527 -0.91 11.68 -9.08
N SER A 528 -1.78 10.80 -9.61
CA SER A 528 -3.08 10.54 -9.00
C SER A 528 -2.92 9.93 -7.60
N PRO A 529 -3.86 10.17 -6.65
CA PRO A 529 -3.83 9.55 -5.33
C PRO A 529 -3.75 8.01 -5.37
N GLN A 530 -4.31 7.40 -6.42
CA GLN A 530 -4.23 5.96 -6.65
C GLN A 530 -2.81 5.50 -6.99
N ALA A 531 -2.11 6.23 -7.86
CA ALA A 531 -0.71 5.94 -8.21
C ALA A 531 0.22 6.15 -7.01
N THR A 532 0.06 7.26 -6.27
CA THR A 532 0.83 7.56 -5.06
C THR A 532 0.66 6.46 -3.99
N LEU A 533 -0.56 5.98 -3.76
CA LEU A 533 -0.78 4.89 -2.79
C LEU A 533 -0.29 3.53 -3.29
N TYR A 534 -0.24 3.33 -4.61
CA TYR A 534 0.28 2.09 -5.21
C TYR A 534 1.80 2.00 -5.10
N ASP A 535 2.53 3.10 -5.28
CA ASP A 535 3.97 3.18 -5.05
C ASP A 535 4.35 2.80 -3.60
N ILE A 536 3.63 3.34 -2.62
CA ILE A 536 3.81 2.97 -1.20
C ILE A 536 3.50 1.48 -0.94
N ASP A 537 2.60 0.86 -1.71
CA ASP A 537 2.32 -0.58 -1.68
C ASP A 537 3.52 -1.37 -2.24
N MET A 538 4.07 -0.97 -3.40
CA MET A 538 5.26 -1.60 -4.00
C MET A 538 6.45 -1.57 -3.03
N TRP A 539 6.65 -0.45 -2.34
CA TRP A 539 7.71 -0.28 -1.36
C TRP A 539 7.51 -1.09 -0.07
N SER A 540 6.27 -1.14 0.43
CA SER A 540 5.94 -1.88 1.66
C SER A 540 6.04 -3.39 1.46
N LEU A 541 5.54 -3.87 0.31
CA LEU A 541 5.37 -5.29 0.01
C LEU A 541 6.61 -5.93 -0.62
N PHE A 542 7.19 -5.31 -1.65
CA PHE A 542 8.33 -5.86 -2.40
C PHE A 542 9.65 -5.16 -2.05
N GLY A 543 9.58 -3.89 -1.66
CA GLY A 543 10.77 -3.06 -1.46
C GLY A 543 11.33 -2.46 -2.76
N GLY A 544 10.54 -2.49 -3.83
CA GLY A 544 10.75 -1.68 -5.02
C GLY A 544 10.06 -0.32 -4.92
N LYS A 545 9.83 0.31 -6.07
CA LYS A 545 9.15 1.59 -6.23
C LYS A 545 8.70 1.80 -7.67
N GLU A 546 7.64 2.58 -7.87
CA GLU A 546 7.39 3.23 -9.14
C GLU A 546 8.44 4.35 -9.35
N ARG A 547 8.66 4.79 -10.59
CA ARG A 547 9.76 5.72 -10.92
C ARG A 547 9.30 6.84 -11.83
N ASN A 548 9.77 8.07 -11.57
CA ASN A 548 9.61 9.18 -12.50
C ASN A 548 10.55 9.02 -13.70
N ARG A 549 10.35 9.81 -14.76
CA ARG A 549 11.17 9.68 -15.99
C ARG A 549 12.68 9.86 -15.75
N SER A 550 13.09 10.76 -14.85
CA SER A 550 14.50 11.04 -14.59
C SER A 550 15.20 9.91 -13.83
N GLU A 551 14.47 9.22 -12.96
CA GLU A 551 14.94 8.02 -12.26
C GLU A 551 15.12 6.85 -13.23
N TRP A 552 14.19 6.64 -14.17
CA TRP A 552 14.36 5.68 -15.25
C TRP A 552 15.63 5.94 -16.08
N GLU A 553 15.87 7.20 -16.46
CA GLU A 553 17.09 7.58 -17.20
C GLU A 553 18.38 7.43 -16.37
N ALA A 554 18.32 7.58 -15.04
CA ALA A 554 19.43 7.28 -14.14
C ALA A 554 19.68 5.77 -14.00
N LEU A 555 18.60 4.97 -13.89
CA LEU A 555 18.64 3.52 -13.79
C LEU A 555 19.25 2.88 -15.05
N PHE A 556 18.81 3.31 -16.24
CA PHE A 556 19.34 2.81 -17.51
C PHE A 556 20.83 3.10 -17.66
N ARG A 557 21.28 4.34 -17.41
CA ARG A 557 22.71 4.70 -17.43
C ARG A 557 23.55 3.93 -16.40
N SER A 558 22.95 3.51 -15.29
CA SER A 558 23.62 2.70 -14.26
C SER A 558 23.75 1.22 -14.67
N ALA A 559 22.94 0.76 -15.63
CA ALA A 559 23.04 -0.56 -16.23
C ALA A 559 24.01 -0.59 -17.42
N ASP A 560 23.81 0.30 -18.39
CA ASP A 560 24.67 0.47 -19.58
C ASP A 560 24.51 1.90 -20.13
N GLU A 561 25.63 2.59 -20.40
CA GLU A 561 25.62 3.99 -20.86
C GLU A 561 24.94 4.19 -22.23
N ARG A 562 24.80 3.13 -23.02
CA ARG A 562 24.16 3.14 -24.34
C ARG A 562 22.65 3.06 -24.27
N LEU A 563 22.07 2.66 -23.13
CA LEU A 563 20.61 2.57 -22.98
C LEU A 563 19.98 3.96 -22.92
N TYR A 564 19.01 4.21 -23.80
CA TYR A 564 18.23 5.45 -23.81
C TYR A 564 16.75 5.19 -24.10
N ILE A 565 15.88 6.02 -23.53
CA ILE A 565 14.46 6.05 -23.86
C ILE A 565 14.32 6.65 -25.25
N LYS A 566 14.01 5.82 -26.23
CA LYS A 566 13.72 6.24 -27.61
C LYS A 566 12.33 6.87 -27.71
N LYS A 567 11.35 6.32 -26.99
CA LYS A 567 9.99 6.88 -26.90
C LYS A 567 9.24 6.40 -25.67
N VAL A 568 8.38 7.26 -25.14
CA VAL A 568 7.36 6.93 -24.13
C VAL A 568 6.00 6.81 -24.84
N TRP A 569 5.27 5.73 -24.59
CA TRP A 569 3.94 5.48 -25.13
C TRP A 569 2.93 5.37 -23.97
N THR A 570 1.93 6.25 -23.97
CA THR A 570 0.88 6.36 -22.95
C THR A 570 -0.50 6.14 -23.56
N THR A 571 -1.51 5.92 -22.71
CA THR A 571 -2.92 5.85 -23.10
C THR A 571 -3.79 6.54 -22.05
N ALA A 572 -4.97 7.02 -22.44
CA ALA A 572 -5.99 7.50 -21.50
C ALA A 572 -6.76 6.35 -20.81
N GLU A 573 -6.62 5.12 -21.30
CA GLU A 573 -7.38 3.95 -20.85
C GLU A 573 -6.78 3.27 -19.61
N ALA A 574 -5.48 3.43 -19.36
CA ALA A 574 -4.76 2.79 -18.26
C ALA A 574 -3.60 3.68 -17.75
N PRO A 575 -3.26 3.64 -16.44
CA PRO A 575 -2.13 4.41 -15.91
C PRO A 575 -0.73 3.85 -16.26
N THR A 576 -0.67 2.62 -16.79
CA THR A 576 0.61 2.01 -17.18
C THR A 576 1.18 2.70 -18.42
N THR A 577 2.50 2.75 -18.51
CA THR A 577 3.25 3.42 -19.57
C THR A 577 4.21 2.43 -20.20
N MET A 578 4.35 2.47 -21.54
CA MET A 578 5.29 1.64 -22.27
C MET A 578 6.51 2.46 -22.68
N LEU A 579 7.67 2.16 -22.10
CA LEU A 579 8.97 2.72 -22.45
C LEU A 579 9.59 1.89 -23.58
N GLU A 580 9.82 2.52 -24.72
CA GLU A 580 10.62 1.98 -25.82
C GLU A 580 12.08 2.37 -25.59
N VAL A 581 12.92 1.41 -25.20
CA VAL A 581 14.33 1.59 -24.84
C VAL A 581 15.21 0.90 -25.88
N CYS A 582 16.26 1.58 -26.32
CA CYS A 582 17.22 1.09 -27.30
C CYS A 582 18.67 1.30 -26.84
N LEU A 583 19.60 0.63 -27.51
CA LEU A 583 21.03 0.92 -27.43
C LEU A 583 21.40 1.94 -28.51
N SER A 584 22.25 2.92 -28.16
CA SER A 584 22.74 4.01 -29.03
C SER A 584 23.69 3.54 -30.14
#